data_AF-A0A382B4F1-F1
#
_entry.id   AF-A0A382B4F1-F1
#
_cell.length_a   1.000
_cell.length_b   1.000
_cell.length_c   1.000
_cell.angle_alpha   90.00
_cell.angle_beta   90.00
_cell.angle_gamma   90.00
#
_symmetry.space_group_name_H-M   'P 1'
#
loop_
_entity.id
_entity.type
_entity.pdbx_description
1 polymer ?
#
loop_
_entity_poly.entity_id
_entity_poly.type
_entity_poly.pdbx_seq_one_letter_code
_entity_poly.pdbx_strand_id
1 'polypeptide(L)' 'MNLDGILGTVTDALKGLVGLGVALAAVFLVVDILQPGTTGIVGNVAGLITQFTDHGVVGIITLIVFWSILSD' A
#
# COMPACT_ATOMS: atom_id res chain seq x y z
N MET A 1 -22.82 27.52 1.57
CA MET A 1 -22.19 26.19 1.53
C MET A 1 -20.99 26.24 2.45
N ASN A 2 -20.97 25.44 3.51
CA ASN A 2 -19.87 25.45 4.46
C ASN A 2 -18.66 24.72 3.84
N LEU A 3 -17.48 25.34 3.89
CA LEU A 3 -16.24 24.74 3.37
C LEU A 3 -15.95 23.42 4.09
N ASP A 4 -16.28 23.31 5.38
CA ASP A 4 -16.10 22.09 6.17
C ASP A 4 -16.93 20.90 5.63
N GLY A 5 -18.12 21.17 5.08
CA GLY A 5 -18.97 20.12 4.51
C GLY A 5 -18.46 19.59 3.16
N ILE A 6 -17.83 20.45 2.36
CA ILE A 6 -17.20 20.07 1.09
C ILE A 6 -15.91 19.28 1.38
N LEU A 7 -15.10 19.72 2.34
CA LEU A 7 -13.88 19.02 2.75
C LEU A 7 -14.17 17.64 3.33
N GLY A 8 -15.23 17.51 4.14
CA GLY A 8 -15.69 16.21 4.65
C GLY A 8 -16.08 15.24 3.52
N THR A 9 -16.91 15.70 2.59
CA THR A 9 -17.37 14.88 1.44
C THR A 9 -16.21 14.44 0.54
N VAL A 10 -15.26 15.34 0.27
CA VAL A 10 -14.06 15.02 -0.52
C VAL A 10 -13.17 14.02 0.22
N THR A 11 -13.03 14.16 1.54
CA THR A 11 -12.23 13.24 2.37
C THR A 11 -12.84 11.84 2.39
N ASP A 12 -14.15 11.72 2.50
CA ASP A 12 -14.85 10.43 2.50
C ASP A 12 -14.79 9.75 1.12
N ALA A 13 -14.93 10.53 0.04
CA ALA A 13 -14.74 10.05 -1.32
C ALA A 13 -13.30 9.56 -1.56
N LEU A 14 -12.29 10.30 -1.06
CA LEU A 14 -10.89 9.89 -1.12
C LEU A 14 -10.64 8.60 -0.34
N LYS A 15 -11.19 8.47 0.87
CA LYS A 15 -11.11 7.23 1.66
C LYS A 15 -11.70 6.04 0.91
N GLY A 16 -12.87 6.22 0.29
CA GLY A 16 -13.50 5.20 -0.54
C GLY A 16 -12.61 4.79 -1.72
N LEU A 17 -12.04 5.77 -2.42
CA LEU A 17 -11.15 5.53 -3.56
C LEU A 17 -9.85 4.83 -3.16
N VAL A 18 -9.24 5.23 -2.04
CA VAL A 18 -8.04 4.57 -1.50
C VAL A 18 -8.36 3.13 -1.11
N GLY A 19 -9.49 2.88 -0.44
CA GLY A 19 -9.92 1.53 -0.09
C GLY A 19 -10.10 0.63 -1.33
N LEU A 20 -10.72 1.17 -2.39
CA LEU A 20 -10.89 0.47 -3.66
C LEU A 20 -9.54 0.22 -4.35
N GLY A 21 -8.63 1.21 -4.32
CA GLY A 21 -7.28 1.09 -4.86
C GLY A 21 -6.46 0.00 -4.17
N VAL A 22 -6.53 -0.09 -2.83
CA VAL A 22 -5.86 -1.15 -2.06
C VAL A 22 -6.44 -2.53 -2.38
N ALA A 23 -7.77 -2.64 -2.46
CA ALA A 23 -8.43 -3.89 -2.83
C ALA A 23 -8.04 -4.36 -4.23
N LEU A 24 -8.02 -3.46 -5.22
CA LEU A 24 -7.59 -3.76 -6.58
C LEU A 24 -6.10 -4.10 -6.64
N ALA A 25 -5.25 -3.41 -5.87
CA ALA A 25 -3.83 -3.74 -5.80
C ALA A 25 -3.61 -5.16 -5.28
N ALA A 26 -4.37 -5.62 -4.29
CA ALA A 26 -4.32 -7.00 -3.81
C ALA A 26 -4.77 -8.00 -4.88
N VAL A 27 -5.86 -7.72 -5.61
CA VAL A 27 -6.30 -8.56 -6.73
C VAL A 27 -5.23 -8.63 -7.81
N PHE A 28 -4.65 -7.49 -8.19
CA PHE A 28 -3.60 -7.41 -9.19
C PHE A 28 -2.31 -8.10 -8.75
N LEU A 29 -1.98 -8.09 -7.45
CA LEU A 29 -0.88 -8.87 -6.89
C LEU A 29 -1.11 -10.37 -7.11
N VAL A 30 -2.32 -10.88 -6.84
CA VAL A 30 -2.67 -12.28 -7.09
C VAL A 30 -2.60 -12.61 -8.58
N VAL A 31 -3.11 -11.74 -9.44
CA VAL A 31 -3.02 -11.91 -10.91
C VAL A 31 -1.57 -11.96 -11.37
N ASP A 32 -0.70 -11.10 -10.85
CA ASP A 32 0.72 -11.07 -11.23
C ASP A 32 1.49 -12.30 -10.72
N ILE A 33 1.06 -12.91 -9.61
CA ILE A 33 1.62 -14.19 -9.13
C ILE A 33 1.22 -15.33 -10.07
N LEU A 34 -0.03 -15.37 -10.51
CA LEU A 34 -0.55 -16.42 -11.38
C LEU A 34 -0.13 -16.23 -12.85
N GLN A 35 0.07 -14.98 -13.27
CA GLN A 35 0.41 -14.59 -14.62
C GLN A 35 1.49 -13.49 -14.57
N PRO A 36 2.77 -13.88 -14.42
CA PRO A 36 3.89 -12.96 -14.20
C PRO A 36 3.98 -11.86 -15.25
N GLY A 37 4.07 -10.61 -14.79
CA GLY A 37 4.33 -9.44 -15.63
C GLY A 37 3.09 -8.78 -16.24
N THR A 38 1.88 -9.20 -15.84
CA THR A 38 0.63 -8.67 -16.39
C THR A 38 0.25 -7.34 -15.75
N THR A 39 0.55 -7.16 -14.46
CA THR A 39 0.23 -5.92 -13.72
C THR A 39 1.48 -5.23 -13.17
N GLY A 40 2.60 -5.96 -13.02
CA GLY A 40 3.86 -5.41 -12.52
C GLY A 40 3.83 -5.03 -11.04
N ILE A 41 2.76 -5.38 -10.32
CA ILE A 41 2.61 -5.07 -8.89
C ILE A 41 3.61 -5.86 -8.06
N VAL A 42 3.92 -7.11 -8.40
CA VAL A 42 4.93 -7.90 -7.70
C VAL A 42 6.30 -7.22 -7.78
N GLY A 43 6.66 -6.67 -8.94
CA GLY A 43 7.91 -5.92 -9.11
C GLY A 43 7.96 -4.66 -8.24
N ASN A 44 6.85 -3.94 -8.14
CA ASN A 44 6.76 -2.74 -7.31
C ASN A 44 6.84 -3.07 -5.81
N VAL A 45 6.16 -4.13 -5.36
CA VAL A 45 6.22 -4.62 -3.97
C VAL A 45 7.62 -5.16 -3.64
N ALA A 46 8.23 -5.93 -4.56
CA ALA A 46 9.60 -6.40 -4.40
C ALA A 46 10.59 -5.24 -4.28
N GLY A 47 10.44 -4.18 -5.08
CA GLY A 47 11.24 -2.96 -4.98
C GLY A 47 11.13 -2.27 -3.62
N LEU A 48 9.93 -2.23 -3.02
CA LEU A 48 9.74 -1.72 -1.66
C LEU A 48 10.47 -2.59 -0.63
N ILE A 49 10.35 -3.91 -0.72
CA ILE A 49 11.02 -4.85 0.20
C ILE A 49 12.55 -4.76 0.06
N THR A 50 13.05 -4.60 -1.17
CA THR A 50 14.48 -4.42 -1.44
C THR A 50 15.02 -3.16 -0.76
N GLN A 51 14.30 -2.04 -0.74
CA GLN A 51 14.73 -0.82 -0.02
C GLN A 51 14.94 -1.05 1.48
N PHE A 52 14.15 -1.92 2.11
CA PHE A 52 14.36 -2.31 3.51
C PHE A 52 15.51 -3.32 3.65
N THR A 53 15.63 -4.24 2.70
CA THR A 53 16.65 -5.30 2.77
C THR A 53 18.06 -4.80 2.41
N ASP A 54 18.18 -3.74 1.60
CA ASP A 54 19.43 -3.07 1.25
C ASP A 54 20.12 -2.43 2.48
N HIS A 55 19.33 -2.09 3.50
CA HIS A 55 19.83 -1.68 4.82
C HIS A 55 20.12 -2.85 5.76
N GLY A 56 20.04 -4.09 5.26
CA GLY A 56 20.30 -5.33 5.98
C GLY A 56 19.35 -5.55 7.15
N VAL A 57 19.89 -6.08 8.25
CA VAL A 57 19.14 -6.38 9.47
C VAL A 57 18.47 -5.13 10.06
N VAL A 58 19.09 -3.96 9.91
CA VAL A 58 18.55 -2.70 10.43
C VAL A 58 17.24 -2.33 9.73
N GLY A 59 17.18 -2.49 8.40
CA GLY A 59 15.97 -2.18 7.64
C GLY A 59 14.83 -3.18 7.88
N ILE A 60 15.15 -4.44 8.17
CA ILE A 60 14.14 -5.43 8.58
C ILE A 60 13.61 -5.10 9.98
N ILE A 61 14.47 -4.71 10.94
CA ILE A 61 14.04 -4.31 12.28
C ILE A 61 13.13 -3.07 12.21
N THR A 62 13.48 -2.06 11.42
CA THR A 62 12.64 -0.86 11.27
C THR A 62 11.29 -1.18 10.61
N LEU A 63 11.26 -2.09 9.64
CA LEU A 63 10.00 -2.55 9.04
C LEU A 63 9.09 -3.24 10.06
N ILE A 64 9.65 -4.14 10.88
CA ILE A 64 8.90 -4.85 11.93
C ILE A 64 8.35 -3.88 12.98
N VAL A 65 9.17 -2.92 13.44
CA VAL A 65 8.75 -1.91 14.41
C VAL A 65 7.64 -1.02 13.85
N PHE A 66 7.79 -0.55 12.61
CA PHE A 66 6.78 0.27 11.94
C PHE A 66 5.45 -0.50 11.80
N TRP A 67 5.52 -1.76 11.36
CA TRP A 67 4.33 -2.61 11.26
C TRP A 67 3.67 -2.82 12.62
N SER A 68 4.45 -3.09 13.67
CA SER A 68 3.94 -3.30 15.03
C SER A 68 3.24 -2.08 15.60
N ILE A 69 3.66 -0.86 15.24
CA ILE A 69 2.99 0.39 15.64
C ILE A 69 1.71 0.62 14.82
N LEU A 70 1.71 0.21 13.54
CA LEU A 70 0.57 0.39 12.65
C LEU A 70 -0.54 -0.65 12.90
N SER A 71 -0.18 -1.85 13.36
CA SER A 71 -1.12 -2.94 13.62
C SER A 71 -1.82 -2.87 14.97
N ASP A 72 -1.40 -1.95 15.83
CA ASP A 72 -1.93 -1.66 17.18
C ASP A 72 -2.87 -0.44 17.13
#